data_AF-A0A6F9B1M0-F1
#
_entry.id   AF-A0A6F9B1M0-F1
#
_cell.length_a   1.000
_cell.length_b   1.000
_cell.length_c   1.000
_cell.angle_alpha   90.00
_cell.angle_beta   90.00
_cell.angle_gamma   90.00
#
_symmetry.space_group_name_H-M   'P 1'
#
loop_
_entity.id
_entity.type
_entity.pdbx_description
1 polymer ?
#
loop_
_entity_poly.entity_id
_entity_poly.type
_entity_poly.pdbx_seq_one_letter_code
_entity_poly.pdbx_strand_id
1 'polypeptide(L)'
;MVNQVQRVEDTWRTCSKSDSSGASNSGGESSKESSRSSTPVLDTDRTDRLRDKMRRRTELGDHWFSLEFFPPRTASGAVNLISRFDRMGSGGPLFIDVTWHPAGDPGSDKETSSMMIASTAVNYCGLESILHLTCCNQTKEKITGYLSKAKHLGLKNIMALRG
;
A
#
# COMPACT_ATOMS: atom_id res chain seq x y z
N MET A 1 14.36 -29.75 -43.23
CA MET A 1 14.90 -30.28 -41.97
C MET A 1 13.93 -29.95 -40.86
N VAL A 2 13.28 -30.99 -40.37
CA VAL A 2 12.34 -31.00 -39.24
C VAL A 2 13.10 -30.65 -37.96
N ASN A 3 12.57 -29.72 -37.17
CA ASN A 3 12.28 -30.05 -35.78
C ASN A 3 11.19 -29.14 -35.22
N GLN A 4 10.17 -29.81 -34.70
CA GLN A 4 8.98 -29.31 -34.05
C GLN A 4 9.05 -29.85 -32.61
N VAL A 5 8.28 -29.24 -31.70
CA VAL A 5 7.94 -29.73 -30.34
C VAL A 5 9.02 -29.38 -29.28
N GLN A 6 8.74 -28.80 -28.10
CA GLN A 6 7.62 -29.05 -27.19
C GLN A 6 7.31 -27.87 -26.23
N ARG A 7 6.03 -27.75 -25.92
CA ARG A 7 5.42 -27.04 -24.77
C ARG A 7 6.09 -27.45 -23.45
N VAL A 8 6.37 -26.47 -22.59
CA VAL A 8 6.70 -26.71 -21.18
C VAL A 8 5.41 -26.58 -20.39
N GLU A 9 4.92 -27.69 -19.84
CA GLU A 9 3.80 -27.72 -18.89
C GLU A 9 4.32 -27.68 -17.46
N ASP A 10 3.63 -26.87 -16.65
CA ASP A 10 3.77 -26.78 -15.20
C ASP A 10 3.51 -28.13 -14.52
N THR A 11 4.40 -28.55 -13.63
CA THR A 11 4.11 -29.64 -12.69
C THR A 11 4.70 -29.31 -11.34
N TRP A 12 3.89 -28.72 -10.47
CA TRP A 12 4.17 -28.55 -9.06
C TRP A 12 4.22 -29.93 -8.38
N ARG A 13 5.42 -30.34 -7.96
CA ARG A 13 5.61 -31.53 -7.12
C ARG A 13 5.43 -31.15 -5.65
N THR A 14 4.37 -31.64 -5.04
CA THR A 14 4.16 -31.67 -3.58
C THR A 14 4.93 -32.84 -2.97
N CYS A 15 5.77 -32.56 -1.98
CA CYS A 15 6.45 -33.58 -1.18
C CYS A 15 5.47 -34.17 -0.16
N SER A 16 5.16 -35.47 -0.30
CA SER A 16 4.46 -36.27 0.72
C SER A 16 5.48 -36.91 1.67
N LYS A 17 5.34 -36.70 2.97
CA LYS A 17 5.98 -37.51 4.02
C LYS A 17 4.95 -38.52 4.53
N SER A 18 5.34 -39.79 4.54
CA SER A 18 4.67 -40.92 5.18
C SER A 18 5.43 -41.31 6.43
N ASP A 19 4.74 -41.56 7.55
CA ASP A 19 5.14 -42.54 8.57
C ASP A 19 3.95 -42.99 9.44
N SER A 20 3.62 -44.28 9.25
CA SER A 20 3.24 -45.36 10.17
C SER A 20 2.46 -45.16 11.50
N SER A 21 1.24 -45.72 11.50
CA SER A 21 0.60 -46.68 12.44
C SER A 21 0.44 -46.44 13.96
N GLY A 22 -0.82 -46.48 14.42
CA GLY A 22 -1.24 -46.89 15.78
C GLY A 22 -2.78 -46.91 15.94
N ALA A 23 -3.39 -48.09 16.12
CA ALA A 23 -4.80 -48.32 16.50
C ALA A 23 -4.96 -48.20 18.05
N SER A 24 -6.10 -47.94 18.72
CA SER A 24 -7.48 -48.41 18.54
C SER A 24 -8.49 -47.62 19.43
N ASN A 25 -9.75 -47.52 18.97
CA ASN A 25 -11.07 -47.56 19.64
C ASN A 25 -11.47 -46.61 20.80
N SER A 26 -12.55 -45.81 20.62
CA SER A 26 -13.89 -45.99 21.23
C SER A 26 -14.77 -44.70 21.23
N GLY A 27 -16.00 -44.82 20.71
CA GLY A 27 -17.27 -44.19 21.18
C GLY A 27 -17.40 -42.68 21.42
N GLY A 28 -18.33 -42.04 20.71
CA GLY A 28 -18.93 -40.76 21.12
C GLY A 28 -19.52 -39.95 19.98
N GLU A 29 -20.84 -39.91 19.87
CA GLU A 29 -21.60 -38.98 19.02
C GLU A 29 -21.28 -37.52 19.39
N SER A 30 -20.89 -36.69 18.41
CA SER A 30 -21.20 -35.26 18.43
C SER A 30 -20.93 -34.63 17.07
N SER A 31 -22.00 -34.06 16.50
CA SER A 31 -22.01 -32.83 15.70
C SER A 31 -21.09 -32.76 14.47
N LYS A 32 -21.71 -32.85 13.28
CA LYS A 32 -21.12 -32.42 12.00
C LYS A 32 -20.87 -30.91 12.02
N GLU A 33 -19.80 -30.46 12.67
CA GLU A 33 -19.28 -29.10 12.51
C GLU A 33 -18.56 -29.07 11.15
N SER A 34 -19.28 -28.58 10.14
CA SER A 34 -18.76 -28.33 8.80
C SER A 34 -17.51 -27.45 8.90
N SER A 35 -16.34 -28.04 8.65
CA SER A 35 -15.07 -27.37 8.42
C SER A 35 -15.16 -26.48 7.18
N ARG A 36 -15.73 -25.29 7.34
CA ARG A 36 -15.60 -24.21 6.36
C ARG A 36 -14.55 -23.27 6.92
N SER A 37 -13.33 -23.46 6.41
CA SER A 37 -12.28 -22.45 6.38
C SER A 37 -12.91 -21.07 6.28
N SER A 38 -12.73 -20.23 7.30
CA SER A 38 -13.15 -18.84 7.28
C SER A 38 -12.63 -18.23 5.99
N THR A 39 -13.54 -17.90 5.07
CA THR A 39 -13.24 -17.11 3.88
C THR A 39 -12.45 -15.90 4.37
N PRO A 40 -11.28 -15.57 3.77
CA PRO A 40 -10.54 -14.39 4.19
C PRO A 40 -11.51 -13.21 4.08
N VAL A 41 -11.78 -12.57 5.21
CA VAL A 41 -12.56 -11.34 5.23
C VAL A 41 -11.79 -10.40 4.33
N LEU A 42 -12.40 -10.01 3.20
CA LEU A 42 -11.86 -8.95 2.37
C LEU A 42 -11.62 -7.78 3.31
N ASP A 43 -10.36 -7.34 3.40
CA ASP A 43 -9.94 -6.25 4.27
C ASP A 43 -10.64 -4.96 3.81
N THR A 44 -11.87 -4.76 4.30
CA THR A 44 -12.72 -3.61 4.00
C THR A 44 -12.03 -2.30 4.36
N ASP A 45 -11.04 -2.35 5.27
CA ASP A 45 -10.26 -1.19 5.67
C ASP A 45 -9.36 -0.67 4.53
N ARG A 46 -8.91 -1.51 3.58
CA ARG A 46 -8.12 -1.02 2.43
C ARG A 46 -8.95 -0.24 1.41
N THR A 47 -10.25 -0.52 1.30
CA THR A 47 -11.13 0.13 0.31
C THR A 47 -11.74 1.43 0.78
N ASP A 48 -11.81 1.67 2.09
CA ASP A 48 -12.42 2.87 2.64
C ASP A 48 -11.62 4.13 2.28
N ARG A 49 -12.33 5.25 2.07
CA ARG A 49 -11.71 6.57 1.88
C ARG A 49 -11.15 7.05 3.20
N LEU A 50 -10.05 7.81 3.17
CA LEU A 50 -9.40 8.32 4.38
C LEU A 50 -10.37 9.08 5.31
N ARG A 51 -11.25 9.92 4.75
CA ARG A 51 -12.29 10.63 5.50
C ARG A 51 -13.20 9.69 6.30
N ASP A 52 -13.54 8.53 5.74
CA ASP A 52 -14.43 7.57 6.38
C ASP A 52 -13.71 6.83 7.51
N LYS A 53 -12.41 6.53 7.34
CA LYS A 53 -11.54 6.00 8.40
C LYS A 53 -11.41 6.98 9.57
N MET A 54 -11.13 8.26 9.27
CA MET A 54 -11.02 9.32 10.27
C MET A 54 -12.31 9.46 11.07
N ARG A 55 -13.46 9.54 10.39
CA ARG A 55 -14.77 9.65 11.04
C ARG A 55 -15.04 8.46 11.95
N ARG A 56 -14.83 7.23 11.48
CA ARG A 56 -15.02 6.01 12.26
C ARG A 56 -14.21 6.02 13.56
N ARG A 57 -12.91 6.35 13.49
CA ARG A 57 -12.06 6.42 14.69
C ARG A 57 -12.52 7.50 15.66
N THR A 58 -12.89 8.67 15.15
CA THR A 58 -13.44 9.75 15.99
C THR A 58 -14.74 9.35 16.69
N GLU A 59 -15.65 8.67 15.99
CA GLU A 59 -16.92 8.17 16.56
C GLU A 59 -16.71 7.10 17.64
N LEU A 60 -15.69 6.24 17.47
CA LEU A 60 -15.31 5.22 18.46
C LEU A 60 -14.52 5.79 19.65
N GLY A 61 -14.07 7.04 19.57
CA GLY A 61 -13.18 7.64 20.57
C GLY A 61 -11.72 7.16 20.47
N ASP A 62 -11.37 6.48 19.37
CA ASP A 62 -10.01 5.98 19.12
C ASP A 62 -9.10 7.13 18.67
N HIS A 63 -8.06 7.40 19.45
CA HIS A 63 -7.03 8.36 19.05
C HIS A 63 -6.17 7.80 17.91
N TRP A 64 -5.74 8.69 17.02
CA TRP A 64 -4.88 8.36 15.90
C TRP A 64 -3.88 9.48 15.66
N PHE A 65 -2.81 9.15 14.94
CA PHE A 65 -1.76 10.09 14.56
C PHE A 65 -1.42 9.93 13.08
N SER A 66 -0.78 10.95 12.52
CA SER A 66 -0.20 10.95 11.18
C SER A 66 1.26 11.42 11.24
N LEU A 67 1.98 11.25 10.15
CA LEU A 67 3.40 11.62 10.03
C LEU A 67 3.64 12.38 8.73
N GLU A 68 4.24 13.56 8.82
CA GLU A 68 4.61 14.37 7.64
C GLU A 68 6.09 14.19 7.29
N PHE A 69 6.37 14.02 5.99
CA PHE A 69 7.72 13.83 5.46
C PHE A 69 8.03 14.80 4.31
N PHE A 70 9.31 15.15 4.22
CA PHE A 70 9.83 15.97 3.13
C PHE A 70 10.56 15.08 2.11
N PRO A 71 10.33 15.28 0.80
CA PRO A 71 11.07 14.57 -0.22
C PRO A 71 12.57 14.90 -0.12
N PRO A 72 13.45 13.89 -0.15
CA PRO A 72 14.89 14.09 -0.03
C PRO A 72 15.46 14.68 -1.31
N ARG A 73 16.65 15.30 -1.22
CA ARG A 73 17.32 15.92 -2.37
C ARG A 73 18.27 14.98 -3.13
N THR A 74 18.49 13.77 -2.61
CA THR A 74 19.43 12.79 -3.18
C THR A 74 18.81 11.40 -3.29
N ALA A 75 19.31 10.61 -4.24
CA ALA A 75 18.97 9.20 -4.45
C ALA A 75 19.09 8.36 -3.15
N SER A 76 20.25 8.47 -2.49
CA SER A 76 20.51 7.78 -1.23
C SER A 76 19.56 8.23 -0.12
N GLY A 77 19.16 9.50 -0.11
CA GLY A 77 18.14 10.03 0.78
C GLY A 77 16.77 9.41 0.52
N ALA A 78 16.40 9.19 -0.74
CA ALA A 78 15.14 8.54 -1.13
C ALA A 78 15.08 7.10 -0.62
N VAL A 79 16.14 6.31 -0.83
CA VAL A 79 16.25 4.94 -0.31
C VAL A 79 16.14 4.92 1.22
N ASN A 80 16.86 5.81 1.91
CA ASN A 80 16.81 5.89 3.37
C ASN A 80 15.43 6.30 3.90
N LEU A 81 14.69 7.14 3.16
CA LEU A 81 13.33 7.53 3.52
C LEU A 81 12.36 6.36 3.36
N ILE A 82 12.49 5.56 2.30
CA ILE A 82 11.67 4.36 2.10
C ILE A 82 11.88 3.37 3.26
N SER A 83 13.14 3.10 3.65
CA SER A 83 13.44 2.27 4.83
C SER A 83 12.90 2.87 6.14
N ARG A 84 12.65 4.18 6.19
CA ARG A 84 11.99 4.83 7.34
C ARG A 84 10.49 4.65 7.29
N PHE A 85 9.85 4.68 6.12
CA PHE A 85 8.43 4.37 5.97
C PHE A 85 8.09 2.99 6.51
N ASP A 86 8.90 1.96 6.20
CA ASP A 86 8.65 0.61 6.70
C ASP A 86 8.73 0.55 8.23
N ARG A 87 9.77 1.16 8.81
CA ARG A 87 9.95 1.17 10.27
C ARG A 87 8.86 1.94 10.99
N MET A 88 8.52 3.14 10.51
CA MET A 88 7.51 3.98 11.17
C MET A 88 6.09 3.50 10.87
N GLY A 89 5.87 2.83 9.74
CA GLY A 89 4.61 2.19 9.39
C GLY A 89 4.18 1.13 10.39
N SER A 90 5.14 0.44 11.02
CA SER A 90 4.86 -0.51 12.12
C SER A 90 4.20 0.14 13.35
N GLY A 91 4.34 1.46 13.52
CA GLY A 91 3.66 2.23 14.56
C GLY A 91 2.16 2.46 14.30
N GLY A 92 1.66 2.07 13.12
CA GLY A 92 0.24 2.19 12.76
C GLY A 92 -0.28 3.63 12.62
N PRO A 93 0.43 4.55 11.94
CA PRO A 93 -0.14 5.85 11.60
C PRO A 93 -1.41 5.66 10.76
N LEU A 94 -2.42 6.53 10.95
CA LEU A 94 -3.63 6.47 10.13
C LEU A 94 -3.35 6.83 8.67
N PHE A 95 -2.44 7.77 8.46
CA PHE A 95 -1.92 8.18 7.15
C PHE A 95 -0.56 8.87 7.32
N ILE A 96 0.13 9.07 6.20
CA ILE A 96 1.32 9.92 6.10
C ILE A 96 1.11 11.03 5.08
N ASP A 97 1.89 12.10 5.20
CA ASP A 97 1.87 13.22 4.28
C ASP A 97 3.24 13.42 3.62
N VAL A 98 3.23 13.75 2.33
CA VAL A 98 4.45 14.10 1.58
C VAL A 98 4.33 15.52 1.06
N THR A 99 5.26 16.37 1.50
CA THR A 99 5.23 17.80 1.19
C THR A 99 5.56 18.10 -0.28
N TRP A 100 5.16 19.29 -0.73
CA TRP A 100 5.30 19.76 -2.10
C TRP A 100 5.97 21.13 -2.14
N HIS A 101 7.11 21.23 -2.83
CA HIS A 101 7.80 22.49 -3.04
C HIS A 101 8.30 22.62 -4.49
N PRO A 102 7.92 23.67 -5.24
CA PRO A 102 8.25 23.81 -6.67
C PRO A 102 9.75 23.67 -7.00
N ALA A 103 10.64 24.17 -6.13
CA ALA A 103 12.09 24.08 -6.31
C ALA A 103 12.65 22.64 -6.32
N GLY A 104 11.87 21.64 -5.88
CA GLY A 104 12.25 20.23 -5.88
C GLY A 104 11.78 19.46 -7.12
N ASP A 105 11.19 20.13 -8.11
CA ASP A 105 10.57 19.49 -9.27
C ASP A 105 9.58 18.36 -8.88
N PRO A 106 8.59 18.67 -8.01
CA PRO A 106 7.87 17.68 -7.20
C PRO A 106 6.91 16.79 -8.00
N GLY A 107 6.55 17.16 -9.23
CA GLY A 107 5.69 16.38 -10.13
C GLY A 107 6.43 15.56 -11.19
N SER A 108 7.77 15.61 -11.21
CA SER A 108 8.60 14.85 -12.15
C SER A 108 8.59 13.34 -11.88
N ASP A 109 9.31 12.57 -12.69
CA ASP A 109 9.54 11.13 -12.49
C ASP A 109 10.84 10.83 -11.72
N LYS A 110 11.47 11.86 -11.16
CA LYS A 110 12.67 11.68 -10.32
C LYS A 110 12.28 10.95 -9.05
N GLU A 111 13.12 10.03 -8.60
CA GLU A 111 12.97 9.30 -7.33
C GLU A 111 12.92 10.23 -6.10
N THR A 112 13.47 11.44 -6.23
CA THR A 112 13.45 12.49 -5.21
C THR A 112 12.21 13.39 -5.26
N SER A 113 11.31 13.20 -6.23
CA SER A 113 10.12 14.04 -6.37
C SER A 113 9.05 13.67 -5.33
N SER A 114 8.28 14.66 -4.87
CA SER A 114 7.13 14.42 -3.97
C SER A 114 6.18 13.35 -4.52
N MET A 115 5.93 13.39 -5.83
CA MET A 115 5.03 12.47 -6.50
C MET A 115 5.51 11.02 -6.45
N MET A 116 6.80 10.78 -6.73
CA MET A 116 7.36 9.42 -6.68
C MET A 116 7.50 8.92 -5.25
N ILE A 117 7.86 9.77 -4.29
CA ILE A 117 7.92 9.40 -2.87
C ILE A 117 6.54 9.00 -2.35
N ALA A 118 5.50 9.80 -2.61
CA ALA A 118 4.12 9.48 -2.21
C ALA A 118 3.59 8.21 -2.90
N SER A 119 3.85 8.08 -4.20
CA SER A 119 3.51 6.86 -4.96
C SER A 119 4.20 5.63 -4.37
N THR A 120 5.45 5.75 -3.94
CA THR A 120 6.19 4.64 -3.35
C THR A 120 5.60 4.22 -2.01
N ALA A 121 5.22 5.20 -1.16
CA ALA A 121 4.56 4.94 0.10
C ALA A 121 3.26 4.13 -0.07
N VAL A 122 2.45 4.47 -1.08
CA VAL A 122 1.20 3.75 -1.37
C VAL A 122 1.47 2.36 -1.95
N ASN A 123 2.28 2.27 -2.99
CA ASN A 123 2.38 1.06 -3.82
C ASN A 123 3.33 0.00 -3.25
N TYR A 124 4.36 0.40 -2.49
CA TYR A 124 5.37 -0.52 -1.96
C TYR A 124 5.35 -0.63 -0.44
N CYS A 125 5.06 0.45 0.29
CA CYS A 125 4.97 0.42 1.76
C CYS A 125 3.54 0.16 2.27
N GLY A 126 2.52 0.20 1.40
CA GLY A 126 1.12 -0.01 1.79
C GLY A 126 0.56 1.08 2.70
N LEU A 127 1.19 2.25 2.73
CA LEU A 127 0.79 3.37 3.58
C LEU A 127 -0.25 4.24 2.88
N GLU A 128 -1.31 4.56 3.61
CA GLU A 128 -2.27 5.58 3.23
C GLU A 128 -1.55 6.94 3.18
N SER A 129 -1.50 7.59 2.01
CA SER A 129 -0.69 8.79 1.81
C SER A 129 -1.51 9.97 1.28
N ILE A 130 -1.23 11.17 1.78
CA ILE A 130 -1.68 12.45 1.23
C ILE A 130 -0.51 13.13 0.53
N LEU A 131 -0.72 13.50 -0.73
CA LEU A 131 0.22 14.32 -1.48
C LEU A 131 -0.15 15.80 -1.32
N HIS A 132 0.77 16.61 -0.83
CA HIS A 132 0.59 18.06 -0.86
C HIS A 132 0.62 18.54 -2.30
N LEU A 133 -0.16 19.58 -2.61
CA LEU A 133 -0.15 20.21 -3.91
C LEU A 133 -0.37 21.71 -3.75
N THR A 134 0.63 22.50 -4.15
CA THR A 134 0.56 23.96 -4.09
C THR A 134 0.19 24.57 -5.44
N CYS A 135 -0.46 25.73 -5.44
CA CYS A 135 -1.01 26.35 -6.65
C CYS A 135 -0.31 27.65 -7.09
N CYS A 136 0.58 28.25 -6.29
CA CYS A 136 1.26 29.48 -6.73
C CYS A 136 2.13 29.22 -7.96
N ASN A 137 2.06 30.15 -8.91
CA ASN A 137 2.82 30.14 -10.16
C ASN A 137 2.63 28.86 -11.00
N GLN A 138 1.48 28.18 -10.87
CA GLN A 138 1.10 27.05 -11.70
C GLN A 138 -0.09 27.40 -12.59
N THR A 139 -0.09 26.91 -13.83
CA THR A 139 -1.26 26.99 -14.70
C THR A 139 -2.28 25.91 -14.35
N LYS A 140 -3.53 26.11 -14.75
CA LYS A 140 -4.61 25.13 -14.57
C LYS A 140 -4.27 23.80 -15.24
N GLU A 141 -3.67 23.84 -16.43
CA GLU A 141 -3.29 22.67 -17.23
C GLU A 141 -2.24 21.85 -16.48
N LYS A 142 -1.27 22.53 -15.86
CA LYS A 142 -0.19 21.89 -15.10
C LYS A 142 -0.72 21.21 -13.84
N ILE A 143 -1.59 21.89 -13.09
CA ILE A 143 -2.28 21.29 -11.93
C ILE A 143 -3.11 20.08 -12.36
N THR A 144 -3.85 20.19 -13.46
CA THR A 144 -4.67 19.09 -14.00
C THR A 144 -3.80 17.88 -14.39
N GLY A 145 -2.62 18.13 -14.97
CA GLY A 145 -1.62 17.09 -15.25
C GLY A 145 -1.13 16.39 -13.99
N TYR A 146 -0.79 17.15 -12.94
CA TYR A 146 -0.36 16.57 -11.66
C TYR A 146 -1.45 15.73 -11.00
N LEU A 147 -2.71 16.19 -10.99
CA LEU A 147 -3.83 15.44 -10.45
C LEU A 147 -4.09 14.15 -11.24
N SER A 148 -4.01 14.22 -12.58
CA SER A 148 -4.18 13.05 -13.45
C SER A 148 -3.09 12.00 -13.22
N LYS A 149 -1.83 12.46 -13.10
CA LYS A 149 -0.70 11.58 -12.80
C LYS A 149 -0.80 10.98 -11.40
N ALA A 150 -1.13 11.77 -10.38
CA ALA A 150 -1.33 11.28 -9.02
C ALA A 150 -2.41 10.18 -8.97
N LYS A 151 -3.56 10.42 -9.62
CA LYS A 151 -4.64 9.43 -9.73
C LYS A 151 -4.18 8.14 -10.43
N HIS A 152 -3.42 8.25 -11.52
CA HIS A 152 -2.88 7.09 -12.23
C HIS A 152 -1.93 6.25 -11.37
N LEU A 153 -1.15 6.91 -10.50
CA LEU A 153 -0.24 6.27 -9.55
C LEU A 153 -0.94 5.71 -8.29
N GLY A 154 -2.27 5.80 -8.20
CA GLY A 154 -3.05 5.29 -7.07
C GLY A 154 -3.17 6.25 -5.89
N LEU A 155 -2.67 7.49 -6.00
CA LEU A 155 -2.85 8.51 -4.96
C LEU A 155 -4.30 8.99 -4.95
N LYS A 156 -4.96 8.88 -3.79
CA LYS A 156 -6.38 9.21 -3.60
C LYS A 156 -6.63 10.42 -2.70
N ASN A 157 -5.62 10.89 -1.97
CA ASN A 157 -5.74 12.02 -1.04
C ASN A 157 -4.77 13.14 -1.45
N ILE A 158 -5.31 14.36 -1.57
CA ILE A 158 -4.55 15.56 -1.93
C ILE A 158 -4.78 16.64 -0.89
N MET A 159 -3.70 17.27 -0.42
CA MET A 159 -3.78 18.47 0.42
C MET A 159 -3.58 19.70 -0.47
N ALA A 160 -4.65 20.43 -0.74
CA ALA A 160 -4.60 21.64 -1.55
C ALA A 160 -4.11 22.83 -0.72
N LEU A 161 -3.01 23.44 -1.15
CA LEU A 161 -2.34 24.54 -0.44
C LEU A 161 -2.15 25.74 -1.37
N ARG A 162 -2.09 26.95 -0.80
CA ARG A 162 -1.76 28.17 -1.57
C ARG A 162 -0.35 28.06 -2.16
N GLY A 163 0.65 27.95 -1.26
CA GLY A 163 2.07 27.65 -1.51
C GLY A 163 2.67 28.15 -2.82
#